data_AF-A0A965LGD1-F1
#
_entry.id   AF-A0A965LGD1-F1
#
_cell.length_a   1.000
_cell.length_b   1.000
_cell.length_c   1.000
_cell.angle_alpha   90.00
_cell.angle_beta   90.00
_cell.angle_gamma   90.00
#
_symmetry.space_group_name_H-M   'P 1'
#
loop_
_entity.id
_entity.type
_entity.pdbx_description
1 polymer ?
#
loop_
_entity_poly.entity_id
_entity_poly.type
_entity_poly.pdbx_seq_one_letter_code
_entity_poly.pdbx_strand_id
1 'polypeptide(L)'
;MEILFKAVAGYVSLGCEALAIVCVAIGAIKAAIMCVRPLLSDSPGGAYKPAWIALAAWLMLALEFALAADIADTAIAPNWTEIGQLAAIAAIRTVLNFFLARDVETLAEPVKSGIVAPVA
;
A
#
# COMPACT_ATOMS: atom_id res chain seq x y z
N MET A 1 21.33 28.90 0.64
CA MET A 1 21.40 27.50 0.13
C MET A 1 20.38 26.61 0.83
N GLU A 2 20.25 26.68 2.16
CA GLU A 2 19.26 25.91 2.94
C GLU A 2 17.79 26.13 2.55
N ILE A 3 17.39 27.38 2.26
CA ILE A 3 16.00 27.69 1.85
C ILE A 3 15.61 26.97 0.55
N LEU A 4 16.53 26.95 -0.41
CA LEU A 4 16.32 26.28 -1.70
C LEU A 4 16.21 24.77 -1.50
N PHE A 5 17.06 24.18 -0.66
CA PHE A 5 17.03 22.76 -0.34
C PHE A 5 15.71 22.35 0.33
N LYS A 6 15.26 23.13 1.32
CA LYS A 6 13.97 22.90 2.01
C LYS A 6 12.78 22.98 1.05
N ALA A 7 12.76 23.98 0.17
CA ALA A 7 11.71 24.11 -0.83
C ALA A 7 11.68 22.92 -1.80
N VAL A 8 12.83 22.50 -2.33
CA VAL A 8 12.91 21.37 -3.27
C VAL A 8 12.42 20.08 -2.63
N ALA A 9 12.90 19.73 -1.43
CA ALA A 9 12.47 18.53 -0.74
C ALA A 9 10.97 18.57 -0.39
N GLY A 10 10.43 19.72 0.00
CA GLY A 10 8.99 19.89 0.24
C GLY A 10 8.15 19.64 -1.02
N TYR A 11 8.58 20.14 -2.19
CA TYR A 11 7.90 19.85 -3.45
C TYR A 11 7.99 18.36 -3.85
N VAL A 12 9.11 17.72 -3.57
CA VAL A 12 9.29 16.28 -3.81
C VAL A 12 8.36 15.47 -2.91
N SER A 13 8.34 15.77 -1.61
CA SER A 13 7.46 15.12 -0.64
C SER A 13 5.99 15.22 -1.06
N LEU A 14 5.53 16.45 -1.36
CA LEU A 14 4.18 16.70 -1.82
C LEU A 14 3.83 15.95 -3.12
N GLY A 15 4.76 15.90 -4.08
CA GLY A 15 4.59 15.18 -5.32
C GLY A 15 4.46 13.67 -5.10
N CYS A 16 5.30 13.11 -4.26
CA CYS A 16 5.27 11.71 -3.86
C CYS A 16 3.97 11.35 -3.12
N GLU A 17 3.52 12.19 -2.18
CA GLU A 17 2.27 11.99 -1.46
C GLU A 17 1.05 12.04 -2.40
N ALA A 18 1.03 12.98 -3.34
CA ALA A 18 -0.01 13.06 -4.36
C ALA A 18 -0.06 11.78 -5.23
N LEU A 19 1.09 11.26 -5.64
CA LEU A 19 1.17 10.01 -6.40
C LEU A 19 0.69 8.81 -5.59
N ALA A 20 1.02 8.75 -4.29
CA ALA A 20 0.53 7.71 -3.40
C ALA A 20 -1.01 7.72 -3.34
N ILE A 21 -1.61 8.89 -3.12
CA ILE A 21 -3.08 9.07 -3.06
C ILE A 21 -3.73 8.63 -4.39
N VAL A 22 -3.15 9.02 -5.52
CA VAL A 22 -3.64 8.61 -6.85
C VAL A 22 -3.59 7.09 -7.02
N CYS A 23 -2.50 6.44 -6.60
CA CYS A 23 -2.38 4.98 -6.67
C CYS A 23 -3.44 4.27 -5.81
N VAL A 24 -3.67 4.74 -4.58
CA VAL A 24 -4.73 4.23 -3.70
C VAL A 24 -6.10 4.39 -4.36
N ALA A 25 -6.41 5.57 -4.91
CA ALA A 25 -7.68 5.85 -5.55
C ALA A 25 -7.93 4.92 -6.76
N ILE A 26 -6.94 4.74 -7.63
CA ILE A 26 -7.05 3.86 -8.80
C ILE A 26 -7.25 2.41 -8.37
N GLY A 27 -6.47 1.93 -7.40
CA GLY A 27 -6.59 0.58 -6.86
C GLY A 27 -7.97 0.31 -6.28
N ALA A 28 -8.47 1.24 -5.46
CA ALA A 28 -9.80 1.15 -4.85
C ALA A 28 -10.91 1.13 -5.89
N ILE A 29 -10.87 2.01 -6.90
CA ILE A 29 -11.87 2.04 -7.99
C ILE A 29 -11.86 0.73 -8.76
N LYS A 30 -10.68 0.21 -9.15
CA LYS A 30 -10.57 -1.06 -9.87
C LYS A 30 -11.12 -2.22 -9.05
N ALA A 31 -10.73 -2.33 -7.79
CA ALA A 31 -11.21 -3.37 -6.90
C ALA A 31 -12.73 -3.30 -6.69
N ALA A 32 -13.30 -2.10 -6.51
CA ALA A 32 -14.74 -1.90 -6.40
C ALA A 32 -15.49 -2.37 -7.66
N ILE A 33 -15.00 -2.00 -8.86
CA ILE A 33 -15.60 -2.44 -10.13
C ILE A 33 -15.55 -3.98 -10.25
N MET A 34 -14.44 -4.61 -9.87
CA MET A 34 -14.27 -6.07 -9.92
C MET A 34 -15.15 -6.80 -8.90
N CYS A 35 -15.44 -6.20 -7.74
CA CYS A 35 -16.36 -6.76 -6.76
C CYS A 35 -17.84 -6.58 -7.15
N VAL A 36 -18.21 -5.46 -7.79
CA VAL A 36 -19.62 -5.16 -8.13
C VAL A 36 -20.09 -5.88 -9.39
N ARG A 37 -19.26 -6.02 -10.42
CA ARG A 37 -19.64 -6.69 -11.68
C ARG A 37 -20.20 -8.11 -11.51
N PRO A 38 -19.60 -9.00 -10.71
CA PRO A 38 -20.10 -10.35 -10.46
C PRO A 38 -21.36 -10.39 -9.59
N LEU A 39 -21.61 -9.37 -8.76
CA LEU A 39 -22.87 -9.29 -7.99
C LEU A 39 -24.09 -8.97 -8.87
N LEU A 40 -23.84 -8.40 -10.05
CA LEU A 40 -24.85 -8.09 -11.06
C LEU A 40 -25.02 -9.19 -12.13
N SER A 41 -24.28 -10.29 -12.02
CA SER A 41 -24.27 -11.40 -12.98
C SER A 41 -24.45 -12.72 -12.22
N ASP A 42 -25.20 -13.69 -12.74
CA ASP A 42 -25.53 -14.97 -12.07
C ASP A 42 -24.35 -15.96 -11.90
N SER A 43 -23.10 -15.50 -11.77
CA SER A 43 -21.92 -16.34 -11.53
C SER A 43 -21.52 -16.31 -10.05
N PRO A 44 -21.83 -17.35 -9.26
CA PRO A 44 -21.49 -17.40 -7.85
C PRO A 44 -20.05 -17.90 -7.68
N GLY A 45 -19.20 -17.03 -7.13
CA GLY A 45 -17.96 -17.43 -6.48
C GLY A 45 -16.68 -17.20 -7.31
N GLY A 46 -15.78 -16.38 -6.75
CA GLY A 46 -14.37 -16.34 -7.19
C GLY A 46 -13.78 -14.95 -7.42
N ALA A 47 -14.59 -13.90 -7.54
CA ALA A 47 -14.10 -12.57 -7.94
C ALA A 47 -13.44 -11.74 -6.82
N TYR A 48 -13.62 -12.12 -5.55
CA TYR A 48 -12.99 -11.43 -4.43
C TYR A 48 -11.46 -11.51 -4.47
N LYS A 49 -10.90 -12.71 -4.72
CA LYS A 49 -9.45 -12.93 -4.74
C LYS A 49 -8.73 -12.06 -5.78
N PRO A 50 -9.14 -12.00 -7.06
CA PRO A 50 -8.49 -11.14 -8.04
C PRO A 50 -8.67 -9.63 -7.76
N ALA A 51 -9.83 -9.20 -7.24
CA ALA A 51 -10.03 -7.81 -6.84
C ALA A 51 -9.09 -7.41 -5.69
N TRP A 52 -8.93 -8.29 -4.71
CA TRP A 52 -8.04 -8.09 -3.58
C TRP A 52 -6.56 -8.10 -3.98
N ILE A 53 -6.11 -9.03 -4.85
CA ILE A 53 -4.73 -9.03 -5.37
C ILE A 53 -4.44 -7.73 -6.13
N ALA A 54 -5.38 -7.28 -6.97
CA ALA A 54 -5.22 -6.02 -7.70
C ALA A 54 -5.11 -4.83 -6.73
N LEU A 55 -5.97 -4.75 -5.72
CA LEU A 55 -5.90 -3.70 -4.69
C LEU A 55 -4.56 -3.72 -3.95
N ALA A 56 -4.11 -4.90 -3.51
CA ALA A 56 -2.85 -5.06 -2.80
C ALA A 56 -1.65 -4.55 -3.62
N ALA A 57 -1.61 -4.81 -4.92
CA ALA A 57 -0.57 -4.29 -5.80
C ALA A 57 -0.55 -2.75 -5.89
N TRP A 58 -1.72 -2.12 -5.99
CA TRP A 58 -1.83 -0.64 -5.99
C TRP A 58 -1.48 -0.03 -4.64
N LEU A 59 -1.84 -0.68 -3.54
CA LEU A 59 -1.47 -0.25 -2.19
C LEU A 59 0.05 -0.35 -1.97
N MET A 60 0.69 -1.43 -2.43
CA MET A 60 2.14 -1.58 -2.36
C MET A 60 2.87 -0.50 -3.15
N LEU A 61 2.38 -0.14 -4.35
CA LEU A 61 2.95 0.97 -5.12
C LEU A 61 2.77 2.32 -4.42
N ALA A 62 1.59 2.59 -3.86
CA ALA A 62 1.33 3.80 -3.09
C ALA A 62 2.28 3.92 -1.89
N LEU A 63 2.59 2.79 -1.27
CA LEU A 63 3.52 2.66 -0.16
C LEU A 63 4.92 3.18 -0.47
N GLU A 64 5.46 2.82 -1.63
CA GLU A 64 6.81 3.20 -2.05
C GLU A 64 6.89 4.71 -2.29
N PHE A 65 5.85 5.29 -2.91
CA PHE A 65 5.76 6.74 -3.06
C PHE A 65 5.64 7.44 -1.72
N ALA A 66 4.81 6.91 -0.82
CA ALA A 66 4.68 7.47 0.51
C ALA A 66 6.04 7.41 1.24
N LEU A 67 6.75 6.29 1.19
CA LEU A 67 8.07 6.13 1.80
C LEU A 67 9.08 7.14 1.25
N ALA A 68 9.05 7.40 -0.06
CA ALA A 68 9.87 8.44 -0.68
C ALA A 68 9.54 9.85 -0.12
N ALA A 69 8.27 10.16 0.15
CA ALA A 69 7.86 11.40 0.79
C ALA A 69 8.41 11.52 2.21
N ASP A 70 8.31 10.46 3.02
CA ASP A 70 8.83 10.45 4.39
C ASP A 70 10.35 10.67 4.42
N ILE A 71 11.09 10.04 3.50
CA ILE A 71 12.54 10.22 3.38
C ILE A 71 12.86 11.69 3.05
N ALA A 72 12.11 12.31 2.12
CA ALA A 72 12.29 13.71 1.78
C ALA A 72 12.02 14.64 2.98
N ASP A 73 10.98 14.37 3.77
CA ASP A 73 10.64 15.16 4.96
C ASP A 73 11.68 15.00 6.08
N THR A 74 12.20 13.78 6.31
CA THR A 74 13.26 13.56 7.31
C THR A 74 14.55 14.33 6.99
N ALA A 75 14.81 14.60 5.71
CA ALA A 75 15.99 15.34 5.27
C ALA A 75 15.91 16.84 5.55
N ILE A 76 14.70 17.39 5.80
CA ILE A 76 14.49 18.84 5.97
C ILE A 76 13.91 19.25 7.33
N ALA A 77 13.58 18.29 8.18
CA ALA A 77 13.08 18.52 9.53
C ALA A 77 14.08 19.37 10.36
N PRO A 78 13.77 20.64 10.67
CA PRO A 78 14.66 21.59 11.32
C PRO A 78 14.61 21.55 12.86
N ASN A 79 13.62 20.87 13.48
CA ASN A 79 13.47 20.85 14.95
C ASN A 79 13.03 19.47 15.49
N TRP A 80 13.33 19.22 16.77
CA TRP A 80 13.01 17.96 17.48
C TRP A 80 11.51 17.66 17.58
N THR A 81 10.64 18.68 17.54
CA THR A 81 9.17 18.51 17.58
C THR A 81 8.64 17.99 16.23
N GLU A 82 9.13 18.53 15.13
CA GLU A 82 8.84 18.08 13.76
C GLU A 82 9.42 16.69 13.53
N ILE A 83 10.65 16.41 14.00
CA ILE A 83 11.21 15.05 14.00
C ILE A 83 10.32 14.08 14.79
N GLY A 84 9.80 14.48 15.95
CA GLY A 84 8.92 13.64 16.77
C GLY A 84 7.58 13.33 16.09
N GLN A 85 6.94 14.32 15.46
CA GLN A 85 5.71 14.11 14.68
C GLN A 85 5.98 13.21 13.47
N LEU A 86 7.07 13.45 12.75
CA LEU A 86 7.45 12.64 11.60
C LEU A 86 7.78 11.20 11.99
N ALA A 87 8.47 10.99 13.11
CA ALA A 87 8.74 9.67 13.65
C ALA A 87 7.46 8.93 14.08
N ALA A 88 6.47 9.64 14.65
CA ALA A 88 5.18 9.05 14.98
C ALA A 88 4.40 8.63 13.73
N ILE A 89 4.37 9.48 12.69
CA ILE A 89 3.75 9.17 11.40
C ILE A 89 4.45 7.96 10.75
N ALA A 90 5.78 7.96 10.72
CA ALA A 90 6.58 6.87 10.18
C ALA A 90 6.32 5.56 10.93
N ALA A 91 6.27 5.59 12.27
CA ALA A 91 5.97 4.41 13.09
C ALA A 91 4.57 3.85 12.80
N ILE A 92 3.53 4.70 12.75
CA ILE A 92 2.17 4.29 12.38
C ILE A 92 2.17 3.62 11.01
N ARG A 93 2.87 4.23 10.04
CA ARG A 93 2.97 3.69 8.68
C ARG A 93 3.67 2.34 8.65
N THR A 94 4.81 2.18 9.32
CA THR A 94 5.52 0.90 9.40
C THR A 94 4.63 -0.20 9.97
N VAL A 95 3.89 0.10 11.04
CA VAL A 95 2.99 -0.86 11.68
C VAL A 95 1.84 -1.26 10.75
N LEU A 96 1.15 -0.29 10.14
CA LEU A 96 0.04 -0.56 9.23
C LEU A 96 0.49 -1.34 7.98
N ASN A 97 1.62 -0.97 7.40
CA ASN A 97 2.18 -1.66 6.24
C ASN A 97 2.61 -3.08 6.55
N PHE A 98 3.23 -3.28 7.71
CA PHE A 98 3.64 -4.60 8.17
C PHE A 98 2.42 -5.52 8.32
N PHE A 99 1.33 -5.04 8.93
CA PHE A 99 0.10 -5.81 9.04
C PHE A 99 -0.53 -6.11 7.67
N LEU A 100 -0.60 -5.11 6.78
CA LEU A 100 -1.17 -5.30 5.45
C LEU A 100 -0.38 -6.32 4.63
N ALA A 101 0.95 -6.24 4.64
CA ALA A 101 1.81 -7.19 3.93
C ALA A 101 1.68 -8.61 4.50
N ARG A 102 1.64 -8.76 5.82
CA ARG A 102 1.46 -10.05 6.51
C ARG A 102 0.11 -10.68 6.21
N ASP A 103 -0.96 -9.88 6.22
CA ASP A 103 -2.31 -10.35 5.88
C ASP A 103 -2.38 -10.77 4.42
N VAL A 104 -1.63 -10.10 3.54
CA VAL A 104 -1.51 -10.51 2.13
C VAL A 104 -0.79 -11.85 1.98
N GLU A 105 0.33 -12.05 2.65
CA GLU A 105 1.10 -13.30 2.58
C GLU A 105 0.31 -14.50 3.12
N THR A 106 -0.36 -14.32 4.26
CA THR A 106 -1.18 -15.36 4.91
C THR A 106 -2.31 -15.87 4.00
N LEU A 107 -2.89 -14.99 3.18
CA LEU A 107 -4.00 -15.33 2.27
C LEU A 107 -3.52 -15.74 0.87
N ALA A 108 -2.26 -15.43 0.54
CA ALA A 108 -1.61 -15.82 -0.72
C ALA A 108 -1.05 -17.25 -0.67
N GLU A 109 -0.94 -17.89 0.51
CA GLU A 109 -0.55 -19.28 0.59
C GLU A 109 -1.48 -20.16 -0.28
N PRO A 110 -0.94 -20.83 -1.32
CA PRO A 110 -1.68 -21.89 -1.97
C PRO A 110 -1.84 -23.00 -0.93
N VAL A 111 -3.07 -23.45 -0.72
CA VAL A 111 -3.35 -24.73 -0.05
C VAL A 111 -2.49 -25.78 -0.77
N LYS A 112 -1.31 -26.10 -0.22
CA LYS A 112 -0.61 -27.35 -0.52
C LYS A 112 -1.48 -28.44 0.06
N SER A 113 -2.51 -28.83 -0.69
CA SER A 113 -3.25 -30.04 -0.42
C SER A 113 -2.30 -31.18 -0.74
N GLY A 114 -1.67 -31.70 0.32
CA GLY A 114 -1.33 -33.10 0.33
C GLY A 114 -2.62 -33.90 0.19
N ILE A 115 -2.86 -34.44 -0.99
CA ILE A 115 -3.70 -35.62 -1.18
C ILE A 115 -2.75 -36.77 -1.48
N VAL A 116 -2.37 -37.43 -0.38
CA VAL A 116 -2.31 -38.88 -0.16
C VAL A 116 -2.18 -39.75 -1.41
N ALA A 117 -1.06 -40.45 -1.53
CA ALA A 117 -0.91 -41.63 -2.37
C ALA A 117 -1.93 -42.72 -1.99
N PRO A 118 -2.60 -43.38 -2.94
CA PRO A 118 -3.12 -44.72 -2.71
C PRO A 118 -2.10 -45.76 -3.19
N VAL A 119 -1.83 -46.68 -2.27
CA VAL A 119 -1.22 -48.00 -2.51
C VAL A 119 -2.08 -48.78 -3.50
N ALA A 120 -1.48 -49.21 -4.61
CA ALA A 120 -1.80 -50.43 -5.37
C ALA A 120 -0.63 -50.74 -6.31
#